data_AF-A0A916WN95-F1
#
_entry.id   AF-A0A916WN95-F1
#
_cell.length_a   1.000
_cell.length_b   1.000
_cell.length_c   1.000
_cell.angle_alpha   90.00
_cell.angle_beta   90.00
_cell.angle_gamma   90.00
#
_symmetry.space_group_name_H-M   'P 1'
#
loop_
_entity.id
_entity.type
_entity.pdbx_description
1 polymer ?
#
loop_
_entity_poly.entity_id
_entity_poly.type
_entity_poly.pdbx_seq_one_letter_code
_entity_poly.pdbx_strand_id
1 'polypeptide(L)'
;MTSFVWTPVRYRNVIGILKNPFYAGVYVYGKSEKRTAIVDGRTRRSYGHGKPAGTWEVMIRDHHEGYISWEEYERNQQQLALNNYGRSGGTKSGRGGRALLSGL
;
A
#
# COMPACT_ATOMS: atom_id res chain seq x y z
N MET A 1 31.09 -3.71 -15.81
CA MET A 1 29.82 -3.72 -16.57
C MET A 1 28.74 -4.32 -15.68
N THR A 2 27.77 -3.54 -15.25
CA THR A 2 26.55 -4.04 -14.59
C THR A 2 25.66 -4.65 -15.65
N SER A 3 25.53 -5.98 -15.69
CA SER A 3 24.54 -6.65 -16.53
C SER A 3 23.17 -6.63 -15.83
N PHE A 4 22.12 -6.30 -16.58
CA PHE A 4 20.74 -6.32 -16.10
C PHE A 4 20.06 -7.59 -16.62
N VAL A 5 19.63 -8.46 -15.71
CA VAL A 5 18.84 -9.64 -16.05
C VAL A 5 17.37 -9.31 -15.82
N TRP A 6 16.56 -9.40 -16.88
CA TRP A 6 15.12 -9.27 -16.75
C TRP A 6 14.55 -10.46 -15.99
N THR A 7 13.80 -10.18 -14.93
CA THR A 7 13.14 -11.22 -14.12
C THR A 7 11.64 -10.93 -14.00
N PRO A 8 10.79 -11.97 -13.88
CA PRO A 8 9.37 -11.78 -13.64
C PRO A 8 9.09 -10.89 -12.42
N VAL A 9 8.11 -10.00 -12.54
CA VAL A 9 7.73 -9.12 -11.44
C VAL A 9 7.06 -9.93 -10.33
N ARG A 10 7.45 -9.64 -9.08
CA ARG A 10 6.82 -10.25 -7.90
C ARG A 10 5.68 -9.36 -7.41
N TYR A 11 4.61 -9.97 -6.92
CA TYR A 11 3.45 -9.27 -6.37
C TYR A 11 3.83 -8.16 -5.38
N ARG A 12 4.77 -8.45 -4.46
CA ARG A 12 5.25 -7.47 -3.46
C ARG A 12 5.84 -6.20 -4.08
N ASN A 13 6.46 -6.31 -5.26
CA ASN A 13 7.06 -5.17 -5.95
C ASN A 13 5.96 -4.34 -6.61
N VAL A 14 5.00 -4.99 -7.27
CA VAL A 14 3.84 -4.34 -7.88
C VAL A 14 3.03 -3.59 -6.82
N ILE A 15 2.65 -4.26 -5.73
CA ILE A 15 1.85 -3.63 -4.68
C ILE A 15 2.62 -2.51 -3.96
N GLY A 16 3.95 -2.63 -3.85
CA GLY A 16 4.81 -1.58 -3.30
C GLY A 16 4.80 -0.32 -4.15
N ILE A 17 4.85 -0.46 -5.47
CA ILE A 17 4.73 0.66 -6.43
C ILE A 17 3.34 1.27 -6.35
N LEU A 18 2.28 0.45 -6.46
CA LEU A 18 0.91 0.93 -6.51
C LEU A 18 0.47 1.65 -5.22
N LYS A 19 1.05 1.32 -4.05
CA LYS A 19 0.76 1.97 -2.77
C LYS A 19 1.69 3.14 -2.44
N ASN A 20 2.63 3.48 -3.32
CA ASN A 20 3.58 4.55 -3.06
C ASN A 20 3.10 5.86 -3.72
N PRO A 21 2.67 6.87 -2.94
CA PRO A 21 2.16 8.13 -3.48
C PRO A 21 3.25 8.98 -4.15
N PHE A 22 4.52 8.59 -4.04
CA PHE A 22 5.62 9.19 -4.81
C PHE A 22 5.32 9.18 -6.31
N TYR A 23 4.76 8.09 -6.84
CA TYR A 23 4.40 8.02 -8.27
C TYR A 23 3.28 8.98 -8.66
N ALA A 24 2.62 9.61 -7.69
CA ALA A 24 1.61 10.63 -7.88
C ALA A 24 2.12 12.06 -7.55
N GLY A 25 3.44 12.25 -7.56
CA GLY A 25 4.05 13.56 -7.30
C GLY A 25 4.10 13.95 -5.81
N VAL A 26 3.77 13.03 -4.88
CA VAL A 26 3.63 13.36 -3.46
C VAL A 26 4.87 12.95 -2.65
N TYR A 27 5.42 13.91 -1.90
CA TYR A 27 6.43 13.63 -0.89
C TYR A 27 5.78 13.31 0.46
N VAL A 28 6.28 12.27 1.12
CA VAL A 28 5.70 11.73 2.35
C VAL A 28 6.78 11.28 3.34
N TYR A 29 6.64 11.68 4.60
CA TYR A 29 7.53 11.29 5.69
C TYR A 29 6.74 10.88 6.94
N GLY A 30 7.36 10.10 7.83
CA GLY A 30 6.70 9.61 9.04
C GLY A 30 5.70 8.47 8.80
N LYS A 31 5.98 7.59 7.82
CA LYS A 31 5.11 6.45 7.46
C LYS A 31 5.03 5.35 8.52
N SER A 32 5.91 5.36 9.52
CA SER A 32 5.97 4.33 10.55
C SER A 32 6.09 4.94 11.93
N GLU A 33 5.55 4.27 12.93
CA GLU A 33 5.67 4.62 14.35
C GLU A 33 6.50 3.61 15.13
N LYS A 34 7.05 4.08 16.25
CA LYS A 34 7.71 3.22 17.25
C LYS A 34 6.70 2.95 18.35
N ARG A 35 6.49 1.69 18.69
CA ARG A 35 5.60 1.29 19.79
C ARG A 35 6.42 0.81 20.96
N THR A 36 6.12 1.32 22.14
CA THR A 36 6.74 0.91 23.40
C THR A 36 5.65 0.30 24.26
N ALA A 37 5.86 -0.94 24.70
CA ALA A 37 4.94 -1.65 25.58
C ALA A 37 5.72 -2.30 26.72
N ILE A 38 5.09 -2.45 27.88
CA ILE A 38 5.64 -3.27 28.96
C ILE A 38 5.18 -4.70 28.71
N VAL A 39 6.13 -5.62 28.57
CA VAL A 39 5.91 -7.05 28.40
C VAL A 39 6.73 -7.75 29.49
N ASP A 40 6.07 -8.57 30.30
CA ASP A 40 6.70 -9.28 31.44
C ASP A 40 7.48 -8.36 32.38
N GLY A 41 6.91 -7.20 32.70
CA GLY A 41 7.53 -6.20 33.59
C GLY A 41 8.72 -5.45 33.00
N ARG A 42 9.04 -5.66 31.71
CA ARG A 42 10.15 -4.98 31.01
C ARG A 42 9.65 -4.14 29.85
N THR A 43 10.27 -2.98 29.66
CA THR A 43 9.97 -2.11 28.51
C THR A 43 10.53 -2.73 27.24
N ARG A 44 9.66 -2.97 26.25
CA ARG A 44 10.02 -3.48 24.93
C ARG A 44 9.59 -2.49 23.85
N ARG A 45 10.54 -2.07 23.02
CA ARG A 45 10.32 -1.22 21.85
C ARG A 45 10.25 -2.06 20.58
N SER A 46 9.27 -1.80 19.74
CA SER A 46 9.09 -2.47 18.46
C SER A 46 9.01 -1.46 17.31
N TYR A 47 9.46 -1.89 16.14
CA TYR A 47 9.59 -1.10 14.92
C TYR A 47 8.81 -1.74 13.77
N GLY A 48 8.67 -1.01 12.66
CA GLY A 48 7.99 -1.50 11.46
C GLY A 48 6.46 -1.37 11.49
N HIS A 49 5.92 -0.59 12.45
CA HIS A 49 4.48 -0.32 12.51
C HIS A 49 4.12 0.79 11.54
N GLY A 50 3.61 0.43 10.37
CA GLY A 50 3.13 1.41 9.40
C GLY A 50 1.94 2.19 9.95
N LYS A 51 1.97 3.52 9.83
CA LYS A 51 0.83 4.39 10.09
C LYS A 51 -0.17 4.32 8.93
N PRO A 52 -1.49 4.40 9.20
CA PRO A 52 -2.49 4.57 8.15
C PRO A 52 -2.14 5.71 7.18
N ALA A 53 -2.51 5.56 5.91
CA ALA A 53 -2.38 6.66 4.96
C ALA A 53 -3.22 7.86 5.44
N GLY A 54 -2.66 9.08 5.35
CA GLY A 54 -3.29 10.30 5.87
C GLY A 54 -2.96 10.64 7.33
N THR A 55 -2.33 9.74 8.09
CA THR A 55 -1.81 10.04 9.45
C THR A 55 -0.28 10.15 9.49
N TRP A 56 0.34 10.27 8.31
CA TRP A 56 1.77 10.52 8.16
C TRP A 56 2.10 11.94 8.62
N GLU A 57 3.31 12.12 9.14
CA GLU A 57 3.74 13.40 9.71
C GLU A 57 3.91 14.49 8.65
N VAL A 58 4.29 14.11 7.44
CA VAL A 58 4.41 15.03 6.30
C VAL A 58 3.76 14.41 5.09
N MET A 59 2.96 15.22 4.40
CA MET A 59 2.38 14.90 3.10
C MET A 59 2.30 16.19 2.26
N ILE A 60 3.20 16.31 1.29
CA ILE A 60 3.27 17.46 0.39
C ILE A 60 2.89 16.97 -1.00
N ARG A 61 1.72 17.42 -1.47
CA ARG A 61 1.26 17.19 -2.85
C ARG A 61 1.98 18.12 -3.81
N ASP A 62 2.03 17.73 -5.08
CA ASP A 62 2.65 18.50 -6.16
C ASP A 62 4.13 18.85 -5.90
N HIS A 63 4.83 17.98 -5.17
CA HIS A 63 6.25 18.15 -4.85
C HIS A 63 7.14 17.96 -6.09
N HIS A 64 6.72 17.07 -6.99
CA HIS A 64 7.41 16.77 -8.24
C HIS A 64 6.40 16.24 -9.26
N GLU A 65 6.82 16.14 -10.53
CA GLU A 65 6.00 15.53 -11.56
C GLU A 65 5.75 14.04 -11.24
N GLY A 66 4.48 13.70 -11.05
CA GLY A 66 4.05 12.32 -10.88
C GLY A 66 3.96 11.60 -12.23
N TYR A 67 4.09 10.28 -12.19
CA TYR A 67 3.78 9.41 -13.34
C TYR A 67 2.27 9.30 -13.57
N ILE A 68 1.49 9.49 -12.51
CA ILE A 68 0.02 9.57 -12.51
C ILE A 68 -0.42 10.79 -11.72
N SER A 69 -1.66 11.24 -11.94
CA SER A 69 -2.27 12.27 -11.10
C SER A 69 -2.57 11.76 -9.69
N TRP A 70 -2.76 12.70 -8.75
CA TRP A 70 -3.19 12.37 -7.39
C TRP A 70 -4.56 11.67 -7.39
N GLU A 71 -5.49 12.14 -8.23
CA GLU A 71 -6.84 11.61 -8.36
C GLU A 71 -6.82 10.16 -8.89
N GLU A 72 -5.94 9.86 -9.85
CA GLU A 72 -5.73 8.49 -10.33
C GLU A 72 -5.14 7.59 -9.24
N TYR A 73 -4.18 8.10 -8.46
CA TYR A 73 -3.64 7.36 -7.33
C TYR A 73 -4.71 7.02 -6.30
N GLU A 74 -5.57 7.98 -5.92
CA GLU A 74 -6.67 7.76 -4.98
C GLU A 74 -7.67 6.72 -5.50
N ARG A 75 -8.06 6.83 -6.78
CA ARG A 75 -8.92 5.85 -7.44
C ARG A 75 -8.30 4.45 -7.41
N ASN A 76 -7.00 4.35 -7.66
CA ASN A 76 -6.27 3.07 -7.57
C ASN A 76 -6.25 2.53 -6.14
N GLN A 77 -6.08 3.36 -5.12
CA GLN A 77 -6.14 2.92 -3.72
C GLN A 77 -7.54 2.39 -3.35
N GLN A 78 -8.60 3.04 -3.82
CA GLN A 78 -9.98 2.57 -3.63
C GLN A 78 -10.19 1.21 -4.29
N GLN A 79 -9.75 1.05 -5.54
CA GLN A 79 -9.84 -0.23 -6.25
C GLN A 79 -9.04 -1.34 -5.53
N LEU A 80 -7.84 -1.02 -5.04
CA LEU A 80 -7.04 -1.97 -4.26
C LEU A 80 -7.72 -2.37 -2.95
N ALA A 81 -8.39 -1.43 -2.28
CA ALA A 81 -9.14 -1.72 -1.07
C ALA A 81 -10.36 -2.63 -1.35
N LEU A 82 -11.07 -2.40 -2.45
CA LEU A 82 -12.17 -3.26 -2.91
C LEU A 82 -11.68 -4.66 -3.29
N ASN A 83 -10.52 -4.75 -3.93
CA ASN A 83 -9.92 -6.02 -4.33
C ASN A 83 -9.30 -6.81 -3.16
N ASN A 84 -9.14 -6.19 -1.98
CA ASN A 84 -8.50 -6.83 -0.81
C ASN A 84 -9.46 -7.84 -0.15
N TYR A 85 -9.32 -9.11 -0.53
CA TYR A 85 -10.04 -10.24 0.01
C TYR A 85 -9.66 -10.54 1.48
N GLY A 86 -10.65 -10.82 2.33
CA GLY A 86 -10.45 -11.24 3.73
C GLY A 86 -11.36 -10.58 4.77
N ARG A 87 -12.23 -9.65 4.38
CA ARG A 87 -13.30 -9.14 5.25
C ARG A 87 -14.61 -9.88 4.98
N SER A 88 -15.25 -10.38 6.03
CA SER A 88 -16.61 -10.91 5.95
C SER A 88 -17.55 -9.85 5.34
N GLY A 89 -18.33 -10.22 4.32
CA GLY A 89 -19.36 -9.34 3.72
C GLY A 89 -18.88 -8.31 2.69
N GLY A 90 -17.62 -8.31 2.25
CA GLY A 90 -17.13 -7.41 1.20
C GLY A 90 -17.40 -7.91 -0.22
N THR A 91 -17.62 -6.99 -1.17
CA THR A 91 -17.70 -7.27 -2.62
C THR A 91 -16.46 -8.05 -3.07
N LYS A 92 -16.66 -9.23 -3.67
CA LYS A 92 -15.55 -10.11 -4.05
C LYS A 92 -15.17 -9.83 -5.49
N SER A 93 -13.89 -9.56 -5.76
CA SER A 93 -13.39 -9.59 -7.14
C SER A 93 -13.46 -11.02 -7.65
N GLY A 94 -14.07 -11.23 -8.82
CA GLY A 94 -14.16 -12.53 -9.47
C GLY A 94 -12.79 -13.12 -9.74
N ARG A 95 -12.54 -14.35 -9.27
CA ARG A 95 -11.24 -15.03 -9.36
C ARG A 95 -11.13 -16.03 -10.51
N GLY A 96 -11.94 -15.87 -11.55
CA GLY A 96 -11.90 -16.76 -12.72
C GLY A 96 -12.22 -18.23 -12.42
N GLY A 97 -12.88 -18.53 -11.29
CA GLY A 97 -13.42 -19.87 -11.02
C GLY A 97 -14.66 -20.15 -11.87
N ARG A 98 -15.09 -21.41 -11.96
CA ARG A 98 -16.25 -21.85 -12.76
C ARG A 98 -17.61 -21.25 -12.34
N ALA A 99 -17.65 -20.42 -11.31
CA ALA A 99 -18.85 -19.73 -10.88
C ALA A 99 -19.02 -18.45 -11.71
N LEU A 100 -20.07 -18.43 -12.55
CA LEU A 100 -20.47 -17.28 -13.39
C LEU A 100 -20.70 -15.98 -12.60
N LEU A 101 -20.98 -16.08 -11.30
CA LEU A 101 -21.33 -14.95 -10.42
C LEU A 101 -20.38 -14.84 -9.22
N SER A 102 -19.07 -14.96 -9.43
CA SER A 102 -18.09 -14.76 -8.35
C SER A 102 -18.00 -13.28 -7.99
N GLY A 103 -18.82 -12.79 -7.05
CA GLY A 103 -18.78 -11.39 -6.59
C GLY A 103 -20.10 -10.72 -6.25
N LEU A 104 -21.24 -11.35 -6.58
CA LEU A 104 -22.57 -10.96 -6.13
C LEU A 104 -22.97 -11.71 -4.85
#